data_AF-A0A9J6B0F8-F1
#
_entry.id   AF-A0A9J6B0F8-F1
#
_cell.length_a   1.000
_cell.length_b   1.000
_cell.length_c   1.000
_cell.angle_alpha   90.00
_cell.angle_beta   90.00
_cell.angle_gamma   90.00
#
_symmetry.space_group_name_H-M   'P 1'
#
loop_
_entity.id
_entity.type
_entity.pdbx_description
1 polymer ?
#
loop_
_entity_poly.entity_id
_entity_poly.type
_entity_poly.pdbx_seq_one_letter_code
_entity_poly.pdbx_strand_id
1 'polypeptide(L)'
;MAEFSECINNLQLVDPPLFGRSFTWRRGESHNSDSRIDRFLYSANLEDVFLQVRQTLLPRIGSDHNPILLNCGNCNFKKSYFKFENWWLEVEGFKDKVKDWWSSFPNNGRPSYILANKLKILKKELIQWSRSHMGVWKQRKEEVLHQLRVLETTQEQRMLTGD
;
A
#
# COMPACT_ATOMS: atom_id res chain seq x y z
N MET A 1 3.42 -5.88 29.42
CA MET A 1 3.81 -4.57 28.82
C MET A 1 5.07 -3.97 29.43
N ALA A 2 5.32 -4.11 30.75
CA ALA A 2 6.54 -3.59 31.38
C ALA A 2 7.83 -4.17 30.75
N GLU A 3 7.94 -5.51 30.66
CA GLU A 3 9.10 -6.18 30.05
C GLU A 3 9.34 -5.77 28.59
N PHE A 4 8.27 -5.58 27.81
CA PHE A 4 8.39 -5.11 26.43
C PHE A 4 8.90 -3.67 26.35
N SER A 5 8.43 -2.80 27.25
CA SER A 5 8.88 -1.41 27.33
C SER A 5 10.34 -1.34 27.79
N GLU A 6 10.72 -2.20 28.73
CA GLU A 6 12.10 -2.36 29.19
C GLU A 6 13.01 -2.84 28.05
N CYS A 7 12.58 -3.82 27.25
CA CYS A 7 13.30 -4.27 26.07
C CYS A 7 13.53 -3.12 25.05
N ILE A 8 12.50 -2.33 24.76
CA ILE A 8 12.62 -1.15 23.88
C ILE A 8 13.67 -0.17 24.42
N ASN A 9 13.62 0.12 25.71
CA ASN A 9 14.57 1.04 26.37
C ASN A 9 16.00 0.48 26.37
N ASN A 10 16.16 -0.80 26.70
CA ASN A 10 17.47 -1.48 26.76
C ASN A 10 18.15 -1.54 25.39
N LEU A 11 17.36 -1.70 24.33
CA LEU A 11 17.84 -1.72 22.94
C LEU A 11 17.89 -0.31 22.32
N GLN A 12 17.53 0.74 23.05
CA GLN A 12 17.47 2.13 22.59
C GLN A 12 16.68 2.29 21.28
N LEU A 13 15.56 1.56 21.18
CA LEU A 13 14.66 1.64 20.03
C LEU A 13 13.67 2.80 20.20
N VAL A 14 13.33 3.42 19.08
CA VAL A 14 12.33 4.48 18.97
C VAL A 14 10.99 3.84 18.59
N ASP A 15 9.95 4.07 19.41
CA ASP A 15 8.54 3.80 19.08
C ASP A 15 7.89 5.12 18.61
N PRO A 16 7.77 5.37 17.29
CA PRO A 16 7.20 6.61 16.79
C PRO A 16 5.71 6.73 17.17
N PRO A 17 5.19 7.96 17.31
CA PRO A 17 3.76 8.17 17.52
C PRO A 17 2.97 7.63 16.31
N LEU A 18 1.84 6.98 16.60
CA LEU A 18 0.90 6.54 15.59
C LEU A 18 -0.01 7.72 15.21
N PHE A 19 0.01 8.11 13.94
CA PHE A 19 -0.85 9.17 13.43
C PHE A 19 -2.13 8.64 12.79
N GLY A 20 -3.20 9.40 12.97
CA GLY A 20 -4.54 9.10 12.48
C GLY A 20 -5.43 8.66 13.62
N ARG A 21 -5.42 7.37 13.91
CA ARG A 21 -6.24 6.71 14.95
C ARG A 21 -5.34 6.04 16.00
N SER A 22 -5.91 5.66 17.14
CA SER A 22 -5.12 5.25 18.32
C SER A 22 -4.80 3.76 18.36
N PHE A 23 -5.59 2.94 17.67
CA PHE A 23 -5.57 1.48 17.80
C PHE A 23 -5.26 0.79 16.47
N THR A 24 -4.52 -0.33 16.55
CA THR A 24 -4.14 -1.14 15.37
C THR A 24 -4.89 -2.46 15.31
N TRP A 25 -5.57 -2.83 16.38
CA TRP A 25 -6.32 -4.06 16.50
C TRP A 25 -7.63 -3.81 17.24
N ARG A 26 -8.69 -4.50 16.81
CA ARG A 26 -10.02 -4.45 17.41
C ARG A 26 -10.73 -5.79 17.25
N ARG A 27 -11.23 -6.37 18.35
CA ARG A 27 -12.02 -7.62 18.34
C ARG A 27 -13.29 -7.47 19.18
N GLY A 28 -14.38 -8.10 18.72
CA GLY A 28 -15.64 -8.23 19.46
C GLY A 28 -16.84 -7.64 18.71
N GLU A 29 -18.00 -8.28 18.88
CA GLU A 29 -19.29 -7.87 18.29
C GLU A 29 -19.79 -6.52 18.83
N SER A 30 -19.38 -6.14 20.04
CA SER A 30 -19.74 -4.88 20.69
C SER A 30 -18.70 -3.76 20.55
N HIS A 31 -17.58 -3.99 19.86
CA HIS A 31 -16.49 -3.01 19.71
C HIS A 31 -15.90 -2.47 21.04
N ASN A 32 -15.98 -3.24 22.14
CA ASN A 32 -15.51 -2.81 23.47
C ASN A 32 -14.02 -3.08 23.76
N SER A 33 -13.26 -3.60 22.80
CA SER A 33 -11.87 -4.03 23.03
C SER A 33 -10.96 -3.64 21.88
N ASP A 34 -10.14 -2.63 22.15
CA ASP A 34 -9.19 -2.03 21.22
C ASP A 34 -7.79 -2.02 21.81
N SER A 35 -6.77 -2.21 20.97
CA SER A 35 -5.37 -2.16 21.41
C SER A 35 -4.43 -1.74 20.30
N ARG A 36 -3.31 -1.11 20.66
CA ARG A 36 -2.18 -0.83 19.76
C ARG A 36 -1.11 -1.90 19.98
N ILE A 37 -1.18 -2.97 19.18
CA ILE A 37 -0.26 -4.12 19.26
C ILE A 37 0.69 -4.20 18.05
N ASP A 38 0.42 -3.46 16.98
CA ASP A 38 1.27 -3.36 15.80
C ASP A 38 2.06 -2.05 15.84
N ARG A 39 3.39 -2.12 15.76
CA ARG A 39 4.29 -0.96 15.87
C ARG A 39 5.54 -1.17 15.02
N PHE A 40 6.03 -0.10 14.40
CA PHE A 40 7.40 -0.05 13.93
C PHE A 40 8.30 0.35 15.09
N LEU A 41 9.43 -0.33 15.23
CA LEU A 41 10.51 0.06 16.13
C LEU A 41 11.76 0.21 15.28
N TYR A 42 12.52 1.28 15.50
CA TYR A 42 13.76 1.51 14.77
C TYR A 42 14.85 2.09 15.66
N SER A 43 16.12 1.93 15.25
CA SER A 43 17.24 2.58 15.94
C SER A 43 17.32 4.06 15.58
N ALA A 44 17.79 4.89 16.51
CA ALA A 44 17.93 6.34 16.30
C ALA A 44 18.70 6.70 15.01
N ASN A 45 19.71 5.90 14.64
CA ASN A 45 20.51 6.09 13.42
C ASN A 45 19.67 6.06 12.12
N LEU A 46 18.45 5.54 12.15
CA LEU A 46 17.55 5.55 11.00
C LEU A 46 17.09 6.98 10.68
N GLU A 47 16.95 7.85 11.69
CA GLU A 47 16.56 9.26 11.51
C GLU A 47 17.67 10.08 10.82
N ASP A 48 18.93 9.67 10.92
CA ASP A 48 20.05 10.27 10.18
C ASP A 48 19.92 10.05 8.67
N VAL A 49 19.29 8.93 8.27
CA VAL A 49 19.09 8.56 6.85
C VAL A 49 17.75 9.08 6.32
N PHE A 50 16.73 9.13 7.17
CA PHE A 50 15.37 9.50 6.80
C PHE A 50 14.86 10.67 7.64
N LEU A 51 14.75 11.84 7.02
CA LEU A 51 14.40 13.10 7.69
C LEU A 51 12.93 13.19 8.16
N GLN A 52 12.06 12.28 7.72
CA GLN A 52 10.63 12.30 8.06
C GLN A 52 10.11 10.89 8.29
N VAL A 53 10.47 10.30 9.44
CA VAL A 53 9.94 8.99 9.86
C VAL A 53 8.61 9.19 10.57
N ARG A 54 7.53 8.70 9.97
CA ARG A 54 6.17 8.83 10.48
C ARG A 54 5.40 7.53 10.33
N GLN A 55 4.87 7.03 11.44
CA GLN A 55 3.96 5.90 11.42
C GLN A 55 2.51 6.38 11.29
N THR A 56 1.80 5.92 10.27
CA THR A 56 0.38 6.26 10.03
C THR A 56 -0.47 5.02 9.94
N LEU A 57 -1.68 5.07 10.48
CA LEU A 57 -2.65 3.98 10.34
C LEU A 57 -3.32 4.04 8.95
N LEU A 58 -3.51 2.87 8.33
CA LEU A 58 -4.30 2.70 7.11
C LEU A 58 -5.69 2.11 7.41
N PRO A 59 -6.69 2.37 6.55
CA PRO A 59 -8.01 1.77 6.69
C PRO A 59 -7.95 0.25 6.68
N ARG A 60 -8.82 -0.38 7.47
CA ARG A 60 -8.93 -1.83 7.58
C ARG A 60 -9.71 -2.39 6.40
N ILE A 61 -9.24 -3.52 5.87
CA ILE A 61 -9.93 -4.24 4.78
C ILE A 61 -9.95 -5.72 5.14
N GLY A 62 -11.09 -6.20 5.66
CA GLY A 62 -11.32 -7.64 5.89
C GLY A 62 -10.46 -8.32 6.96
N SER A 63 -9.81 -7.56 7.86
CA SER A 63 -9.04 -8.08 9.00
C SER A 63 -9.55 -7.45 10.31
N ASP A 64 -9.22 -8.02 11.46
CA ASP A 64 -9.34 -7.39 12.78
C ASP A 64 -8.17 -6.42 13.09
N HIS A 65 -7.12 -6.43 12.25
CA HIS A 65 -5.99 -5.50 12.30
C HIS A 65 -6.09 -4.37 11.26
N ASN A 66 -5.65 -3.18 11.64
CA ASN A 66 -5.39 -2.06 10.76
C ASN A 66 -3.92 -2.08 10.30
N PRO A 67 -3.64 -2.06 8.99
CA PRO A 67 -2.27 -1.95 8.52
C PRO A 67 -1.62 -0.63 8.97
N ILE A 68 -0.35 -0.68 9.37
CA ILE A 68 0.45 0.51 9.67
C ILE A 68 1.45 0.78 8.54
N LEU A 69 1.62 2.05 8.19
CA LEU A 69 2.56 2.52 7.18
C LEU A 69 3.65 3.36 7.85
N LEU A 70 4.91 2.98 7.65
CA LEU A 70 6.05 3.82 7.96
C LEU A 70 6.40 4.66 6.73
N ASN A 71 6.09 5.96 6.79
CA ASN A 71 6.55 6.93 5.82
C ASN A 71 7.92 7.44 6.26
N CYS A 72 8.92 7.35 5.39
CA CYS A 72 10.29 7.81 5.67
C CYS A 72 10.67 9.05 4.83
N GLY A 73 9.68 9.78 4.30
CA GLY A 73 9.87 10.94 3.44
C GLY A 73 10.37 10.58 2.03
N ASN A 74 11.05 11.54 1.40
CA ASN A 74 11.66 11.37 0.07
C ASN A 74 12.90 10.49 0.15
N CYS A 75 12.67 9.18 0.24
CA CYS A 75 13.70 8.21 -0.01
C CYS A 75 13.98 8.18 -1.52
N ASN A 76 15.25 8.29 -1.93
CA ASN A 76 15.65 8.01 -3.30
C ASN A 76 15.57 6.50 -3.58
N PHE A 77 14.38 5.93 -3.54
CA PHE A 77 14.16 4.56 -3.98
C PHE A 77 14.52 4.46 -5.45
N LYS A 78 15.37 3.49 -5.80
CA LYS A 78 15.67 3.18 -7.20
C LYS A 78 14.35 2.98 -7.96
N LYS A 79 14.32 3.38 -9.24
CA LYS A 79 13.14 3.18 -10.11
C LYS A 79 12.63 1.74 -9.95
N SER A 80 11.40 1.58 -9.48
CA SER A 80 10.77 0.27 -9.36
C SER A 80 10.81 -0.44 -10.70
N TYR A 81 11.08 -1.75 -10.67
CA TYR A 81 10.87 -2.59 -11.83
C TYR A 81 9.41 -2.50 -12.28
N PHE A 82 9.18 -2.75 -13.57
CA PHE A 82 7.83 -2.83 -14.11
C PHE A 82 7.10 -4.01 -13.49
N LYS A 83 5.89 -3.77 -13.01
CA LYS A 83 4.98 -4.78 -12.49
C LYS A 83 3.75 -4.81 -13.38
N PHE A 84 3.32 -6.02 -13.70
CA PHE A 84 2.02 -6.25 -14.29
C PHE A 84 1.01 -6.34 -13.16
N GLU A 85 -0.10 -5.59 -13.26
CA GLU A 85 -1.16 -5.65 -12.26
C GLU A 85 -2.23 -6.65 -12.71
N ASN A 86 -2.56 -7.62 -11.87
CA ASN A 86 -3.49 -8.70 -12.26
C ASN A 86 -4.88 -8.18 -12.64
N TRP A 87 -5.35 -7.11 -11.99
CA TRP A 87 -6.65 -6.51 -12.29
C TRP A 87 -6.73 -5.94 -13.72
N TRP A 88 -5.61 -5.71 -14.41
CA TRP A 88 -5.65 -5.33 -15.83
C TRP A 88 -6.38 -6.38 -16.68
N LEU A 89 -6.30 -7.66 -16.30
CA LEU A 89 -7.01 -8.75 -16.98
C LEU A 89 -8.52 -8.70 -16.83
N GLU A 90 -9.03 -7.94 -15.86
CA GLU A 90 -10.44 -7.75 -15.57
C GLU A 90 -11.02 -6.54 -16.31
N VAL A 91 -10.16 -5.68 -16.89
CA VAL A 91 -10.61 -4.54 -17.69
C VAL A 91 -11.12 -5.03 -19.04
N GLU A 92 -12.36 -4.67 -19.37
CA GLU A 92 -12.99 -5.01 -20.65
C GLU A 92 -12.12 -4.56 -21.84
N GLY A 93 -11.95 -5.45 -22.83
CA GLY A 93 -11.13 -5.21 -24.01
C GLY A 93 -9.61 -5.21 -23.79
N PHE A 94 -9.10 -5.37 -22.56
CA PHE A 94 -7.65 -5.38 -22.30
C PHE A 94 -6.94 -6.53 -23.03
N LYS A 95 -7.49 -7.74 -22.98
CA LYS A 95 -6.88 -8.93 -23.60
C LYS A 95 -6.79 -8.80 -25.11
N ASP A 96 -7.85 -8.30 -25.75
CA ASP A 96 -7.89 -8.05 -27.19
C ASP A 96 -6.86 -6.99 -27.59
N LYS A 97 -6.77 -5.91 -26.81
CA LYS A 97 -5.77 -4.86 -27.03
C LYS A 97 -4.33 -5.39 -26.95
N VAL A 98 -4.04 -6.26 -25.99
CA VAL A 98 -2.72 -6.92 -25.88
C VAL A 98 -2.45 -7.80 -27.09
N LYS A 99 -3.46 -8.52 -27.58
CA LYS A 99 -3.36 -9.35 -28.79
C LYS A 99 -3.09 -8.51 -30.04
N ASP A 100 -3.76 -7.38 -30.18
CA ASP A 100 -3.58 -6.46 -31.31
C ASP A 100 -2.18 -5.86 -31.32
N TRP A 101 -1.72 -5.37 -30.16
CA TRP A 101 -0.34 -4.89 -29.99
C TRP A 101 0.68 -5.99 -30.32
N TRP A 102 0.51 -7.19 -29.75
CA TRP A 102 1.43 -8.29 -29.96
C TRP A 102 1.58 -8.67 -31.44
N SER A 103 0.48 -8.58 -32.19
CA SER A 103 0.42 -8.91 -33.61
C SER A 103 1.01 -7.81 -34.49
N SER A 104 0.98 -6.54 -34.06
CA SER A 104 1.54 -5.40 -34.81
C SER A 104 3.05 -5.25 -34.64
N PHE A 105 3.66 -5.89 -33.64
CA PHE A 105 5.09 -5.76 -33.38
C PHE A 105 5.97 -6.41 -34.46
N PRO A 106 7.15 -5.81 -34.76
CA PRO A 106 8.09 -6.37 -35.75
C PRO A 106 8.54 -7.79 -35.41
N ASN A 107 8.59 -8.65 -36.45
CA ASN A 107 8.97 -10.07 -36.34
C ASN A 107 10.31 -10.39 -37.03
N ASN A 108 11.26 -9.45 -37.05
CA ASN A 108 12.51 -9.65 -37.79
C ASN A 108 13.67 -10.09 -36.89
N GLY A 109 14.44 -11.08 -37.33
CA GLY A 109 15.64 -11.58 -36.65
C GLY A 109 15.48 -12.98 -36.03
N ARG A 110 16.40 -13.34 -35.14
CA ARG A 110 16.38 -14.65 -34.46
C ARG A 110 15.18 -14.76 -33.51
N PRO A 111 14.59 -15.95 -33.30
CA PRO A 111 13.42 -16.12 -32.42
C PRO A 111 13.59 -15.52 -31.01
N SER A 112 14.77 -15.69 -30.40
CA SER A 112 15.09 -15.12 -29.08
C SER A 112 15.09 -13.59 -29.09
N TYR A 113 15.62 -12.98 -30.16
CA TYR A 113 15.62 -11.53 -30.35
C TYR A 113 14.20 -11.00 -30.55
N ILE A 114 13.39 -11.68 -31.37
CA ILE A 114 11.99 -11.31 -31.61
C ILE A 114 11.21 -11.27 -30.30
N LEU A 115 11.29 -12.34 -29.50
CA LEU A 115 10.59 -12.42 -28.21
C LEU A 115 11.02 -11.29 -27.26
N ALA A 116 12.33 -11.08 -27.09
CA ALA A 116 12.85 -10.04 -26.22
C ALA A 116 12.42 -8.63 -26.68
N ASN A 117 12.43 -8.37 -27.99
CA ASN A 117 12.00 -7.09 -28.55
C ASN A 117 10.48 -6.88 -28.38
N LYS A 118 9.66 -7.91 -28.63
CA LYS A 118 8.21 -7.83 -28.40
C LYS A 118 7.87 -7.54 -26.95
N LEU A 119 8.50 -8.23 -26.00
CA LEU A 119 8.29 -7.98 -24.57
C LEU A 119 8.72 -6.56 -24.18
N LYS A 120 9.81 -6.05 -24.76
CA LYS A 120 10.27 -4.67 -24.54
C LYS A 120 9.28 -3.63 -25.05
N ILE A 121 8.68 -3.85 -26.24
CA ILE A 121 7.67 -2.96 -26.80
C ILE A 121 6.36 -3.08 -26.01
N LEU A 122 5.90 -4.31 -25.73
CA LEU A 122 4.69 -4.56 -24.93
C LEU A 122 4.74 -3.86 -23.58
N LYS A 123 5.89 -3.91 -22.90
CA LYS A 123 6.10 -3.18 -21.64
C LYS A 123 5.82 -1.68 -21.79
N LYS A 124 6.24 -1.05 -22.90
CA LYS A 124 5.99 0.38 -23.14
C LYS A 124 4.50 0.66 -23.35
N GLU A 125 3.84 -0.14 -24.18
CA GLU A 125 2.40 -0.04 -24.43
C GLU A 125 1.59 -0.19 -23.14
N LEU A 126 1.93 -1.19 -22.32
CA LEU A 126 1.29 -1.40 -21.01
C LEU A 126 1.51 -0.21 -20.06
N ILE A 127 2.72 0.36 -20.00
CA ILE A 127 2.99 1.54 -19.18
C ILE A 127 2.16 2.75 -19.67
N GLN A 128 2.09 2.97 -20.98
CA GLN A 128 1.33 4.09 -21.54
C GLN A 128 -0.17 3.92 -21.33
N TRP A 129 -0.70 2.73 -21.61
CA TRP A 129 -2.11 2.40 -21.38
C TRP A 129 -2.49 2.47 -19.90
N SER A 130 -1.64 1.92 -19.02
CA SER A 130 -1.89 2.00 -17.58
C SER A 130 -1.98 3.46 -17.14
N ARG A 131 -1.14 4.38 -17.63
CA ARG A 131 -1.25 5.80 -17.27
C ARG A 131 -2.58 6.43 -17.69
N SER A 132 -3.12 6.07 -18.86
CA SER A 132 -4.39 6.62 -19.32
C SER A 132 -5.61 6.03 -18.61
N HIS A 133 -5.52 4.79 -18.10
CA HIS A 133 -6.63 4.11 -17.43
C HIS A 133 -6.53 4.16 -15.88
N MET A 134 -5.32 4.29 -15.31
CA MET A 134 -5.09 4.25 -13.86
C MET A 134 -5.56 5.50 -13.14
N GLY A 135 -5.69 6.65 -13.81
CA GLY A 135 -6.13 7.89 -13.15
C GLY A 135 -7.46 7.71 -12.42
N VAL A 136 -8.45 7.17 -13.12
CA VAL A 136 -9.80 6.94 -12.58
C VAL A 136 -9.81 5.88 -11.47
N TRP A 137 -9.11 4.76 -11.67
CA TRP A 137 -9.07 3.68 -10.67
C TRP A 137 -8.31 4.08 -9.39
N LYS A 138 -7.20 4.81 -9.54
CA LYS A 138 -6.44 5.31 -8.40
C LYS A 138 -7.28 6.30 -7.60
N GLN A 139 -7.96 7.22 -8.28
CA GLN A 139 -8.86 8.17 -7.65
C GLN A 139 -10.01 7.46 -6.93
N ARG A 140 -10.71 6.54 -7.60
CA ARG A 140 -11.81 5.77 -7.00
C ARG A 140 -11.35 4.96 -5.79
N LYS A 141 -10.18 4.33 -5.85
CA LYS A 141 -9.57 3.64 -4.71
C LYS A 141 -9.32 4.59 -3.55
N GLU A 142 -8.72 5.75 -3.81
CA GLU A 142 -8.44 6.76 -2.80
C GLU A 142 -9.74 7.30 -2.17
N GLU A 143 -10.79 7.51 -2.96
CA GLU A 143 -12.12 7.91 -2.50
C GLU A 143 -12.75 6.85 -1.56
N VAL A 144 -12.76 5.58 -1.96
CA VAL A 144 -13.31 4.49 -1.13
C VAL A 144 -12.51 4.34 0.17
N LEU A 145 -11.18 4.42 0.10
CA LEU A 145 -10.33 4.38 1.29
C LEU A 145 -10.55 5.59 2.21
N HIS A 146 -10.83 6.76 1.64
CA HIS A 146 -11.17 7.94 2.41
C HIS A 146 -12.51 7.77 3.14
N GLN A 147 -13.54 7.27 2.45
CA GLN A 147 -14.83 6.96 3.06
C GLN A 147 -14.70 5.95 4.21
N LEU A 148 -13.93 4.88 4.00
CA LEU A 148 -13.64 3.90 5.05
C LEU A 148 -12.98 4.56 6.27
N ARG A 149 -11.98 5.43 6.05
CA ARG A 149 -11.31 6.15 7.13
C ARG A 149 -12.28 7.02 7.93
N VAL A 150 -13.21 7.70 7.26
CA VAL A 150 -14.23 8.54 7.91
C VAL A 150 -15.14 7.68 8.78
N LEU A 151 -15.64 6.56 8.24
CA LEU A 151 -16.49 5.63 8.99
C LEU A 151 -15.79 5.05 10.22
N GLU A 152 -14.53 4.63 10.08
CA GLU A 152 -13.72 4.13 11.18
C GLU A 152 -13.47 5.18 12.26
N THR A 153 -13.21 6.42 11.85
CA THR A 153 -12.98 7.55 12.78
C THR A 153 -14.26 7.86 13.56
N THR A 154 -15.40 7.91 12.87
CA THR A 154 -16.71 8.09 13.50
C THR A 154 -16.98 6.96 14.50
N GLN A 155 -16.66 5.72 14.14
CA GLN A 155 -16.83 4.57 15.04
C GLN A 155 -15.95 4.69 16.30
N GLU A 156 -14.72 5.19 16.19
CA GLU A 156 -13.82 5.35 17.35
C GLU A 156 -14.24 6.50 18.28
N GLN A 157 -14.90 7.54 17.75
CA GLN A 157 -15.35 8.70 18.53
C GLN A 157 -16.76 8.54 19.12
N ARG A 158 -17.59 7.67 18.55
CA ARG A 158 -18.98 7.52 18.97
C ARG A 158 -19.04 6.87 20.35
N MET A 159 -19.64 7.57 21.30
CA MET A 159 -19.99 7.01 22.61
C MET A 159 -20.92 5.81 22.39
N LEU A 160 -20.55 4.67 22.96
CA LEU A 160 -21.41 3.49 22.99
C LEU A 160 -22.60 3.83 23.89
N THR A 161 -23.76 4.09 23.28
CA THR A 161 -25.02 4.16 24.03
C THR A 161 -25.33 2.74 24.50
N GLY A 162 -25.33 2.54 25.81
CA GLY A 162 -25.83 1.30 26.39
C GLY A 162 -27.34 1.23 26.15
N ASP A 163 -27.78 0.17 25.48
CA ASP A 163 -29.14 -0.33 25.62
C ASP A 163 -29.23 -1.17 26.91
#